data_AF-A0AA37QSE5-F1
#
_entry.id   AF-A0AA37QSE5-F1
#
_cell.length_a   1.000
_cell.length_b   1.000
_cell.length_c   1.000
_cell.angle_alpha   90.00
_cell.angle_beta   90.00
_cell.angle_gamma   90.00
#
_symmetry.space_group_name_H-M   'P 1'
#
loop_
_entity.id
_entity.type
_entity.pdbx_description
1 polymer ?
#
loop_
_entity_poly.entity_id
_entity_poly.type
_entity_poly.pdbx_seq_one_letter_code
_entity_poly.pdbx_strand_id
1 'polypeptide(L)'
;MQGHLLLAILGIRSSYARNVEVALQDDGLPPDTLQWWLAPTGCWRIRTFAIDHDIHTHEVDGRIDDILAAASNGNRKRYGDIIAKEHLIHFTDCSDNTEVHARFSAIALAPRLEVAAGRFAFWKPDDARYSTQSRPRE
;
A
#
# COMPACT_ATOMS: atom_id res chain seq x y z
N MET A 1 -0.73 15.81 -6.01
CA MET A 1 -0.39 15.88 -4.57
C MET A 1 1.04 15.40 -4.36
N GLN A 2 1.86 16.10 -3.58
CA GLN A 2 3.22 15.66 -3.23
C GLN A 2 3.18 14.66 -2.06
N GLY A 3 4.05 13.64 -2.07
CA GLY A 3 4.20 12.74 -0.92
C GLY A 3 5.14 11.57 -1.16
N HIS A 4 5.35 10.78 -0.11
CA HIS A 4 6.09 9.53 -0.15
C HIS A 4 5.14 8.35 -0.01
N LEU A 5 5.33 7.34 -0.85
CA LEU A 5 4.67 6.04 -0.75
C LEU A 5 5.71 4.99 -0.31
N LEU A 6 5.61 4.51 0.92
CA LEU A 6 6.30 3.29 1.35
C LEU A 6 5.39 2.10 1.02
N LEU A 7 5.76 1.30 0.02
CA LEU A 7 5.00 0.16 -0.49
C LEU A 7 5.71 -1.15 -0.12
N ALA A 8 5.10 -1.94 0.75
CA ALA A 8 5.47 -3.33 0.98
C ALA A 8 4.51 -4.26 0.22
N ILE A 9 5.06 -5.08 -0.67
CA ILE A 9 4.37 -6.16 -1.37
C ILE A 9 4.54 -7.42 -0.55
N LEU A 10 3.43 -8.05 -0.17
CA LEU A 10 3.46 -9.23 0.69
C LEU A 10 3.54 -10.51 -0.14
N GLY A 11 4.16 -11.55 0.42
CA GLY A 11 4.23 -12.93 -0.08
C GLY A 11 2.94 -13.73 0.15
N ILE A 12 1.84 -13.05 0.43
CA ILE A 12 0.53 -13.62 0.75
C ILE A 12 -0.57 -12.90 -0.01
N ARG A 13 -1.73 -13.52 -0.07
CA ARG A 13 -3.01 -12.88 -0.38
C ARG A 13 -4.03 -13.28 0.69
N SER A 14 -4.89 -12.36 1.11
CA SER A 14 -5.85 -12.61 2.18
C SER A 14 -7.19 -11.92 1.95
N SER A 15 -8.18 -12.33 2.75
CA SER A 15 -9.49 -11.68 2.92
C SER A 15 -9.75 -11.54 4.41
N TYR A 16 -9.94 -10.31 4.87
CA TYR A 16 -10.26 -10.05 6.27
C TYR A 16 -11.67 -10.56 6.62
N ALA A 17 -12.66 -10.28 5.75
CA ALA A 17 -14.05 -10.65 5.99
C ALA A 17 -14.25 -12.18 6.08
N ARG A 18 -13.47 -12.94 5.30
CA ARG A 18 -13.54 -14.41 5.26
C ARG A 18 -12.57 -15.08 6.22
N ASN A 19 -11.69 -14.33 6.88
CA ASN A 19 -10.62 -14.84 7.74
C ASN A 19 -9.76 -15.91 7.05
N VAL A 20 -9.30 -15.60 5.83
CA VAL A 20 -8.47 -16.49 5.01
C VAL A 20 -7.18 -15.78 4.64
N GLU A 21 -6.05 -16.47 4.78
CA GLU A 21 -4.74 -16.05 4.31
C GLU A 21 -4.07 -17.23 3.63
N VAL A 22 -3.49 -17.01 2.46
CA VAL A 22 -2.75 -18.04 1.72
C VAL A 22 -1.44 -17.46 1.19
N ALA A 23 -0.39 -18.28 1.17
CA ALA A 23 0.87 -17.94 0.54
C ALA A 23 0.68 -17.70 -0.96
N LEU A 24 1.36 -16.70 -1.51
CA LEU A 24 1.36 -16.48 -2.95
C LEU A 24 2.02 -17.66 -3.67
N GLN A 25 1.42 -18.02 -4.79
CA GLN A 25 1.91 -19.02 -5.72
C GLN A 25 2.28 -18.32 -7.03
N ASP A 26 2.97 -19.02 -7.93
CA ASP A 26 3.22 -18.55 -9.30
C ASP A 26 1.98 -18.75 -10.19
N ASP A 27 0.82 -18.27 -9.72
CA ASP A 27 -0.49 -18.40 -10.38
C ASP A 27 -0.98 -17.06 -10.97
N GLY A 28 -0.17 -16.01 -10.89
CA GLY A 28 -0.44 -14.69 -11.44
C GLY A 28 -1.50 -13.88 -10.71
N LEU A 29 -2.01 -14.36 -9.57
CA LEU A 29 -3.00 -13.64 -8.77
C LEU A 29 -2.34 -12.56 -7.88
N PRO A 30 -3.07 -11.47 -7.57
CA PRO A 30 -2.48 -10.30 -6.91
C PRO A 30 -2.04 -10.58 -5.46
N PRO A 31 -0.94 -9.96 -5.01
CA PRO A 31 -0.51 -9.93 -3.61
C PRO A 31 -1.35 -8.98 -2.76
N ASP A 32 -1.40 -9.23 -1.46
CA ASP A 32 -1.71 -8.18 -0.49
C ASP A 32 -0.62 -7.11 -0.47
N THR A 33 -0.98 -5.91 -0.02
CA THR A 33 -0.01 -4.83 0.18
C THR A 33 -0.18 -4.19 1.55
N LEU A 34 0.93 -3.74 2.10
CA LEU A 34 0.97 -2.84 3.25
C LEU A 34 1.69 -1.56 2.81
N GLN A 35 0.99 -0.44 2.89
CA GLN A 35 1.44 0.82 2.31
C GLN A 35 1.33 1.94 3.33
N TRP A 36 2.19 2.93 3.17
CA TRP A 36 2.12 4.17 3.91
C TRP A 36 2.20 5.34 2.94
N TRP A 37 1.17 6.19 2.95
CA TRP A 37 1.20 7.47 2.26
C TRP A 37 1.55 8.56 3.26
N LEU A 38 2.65 9.26 3.01
CA LEU A 38 3.18 10.29 3.89
C LEU A 38 3.26 11.61 3.13
N ALA A 39 2.35 12.52 3.43
CA ALA A 39 2.25 13.81 2.76
C ALA A 39 2.04 14.94 3.79
N PRO A 40 2.32 16.20 3.42
CA PRO A 40 2.02 17.35 4.27
C PRO A 40 0.54 17.45 4.66
N THR A 41 -0.35 16.87 3.85
CA THR A 41 -1.81 16.85 4.09
C THR A 41 -2.25 15.76 5.07
N GLY A 42 -1.37 14.85 5.47
CA GLY A 42 -1.68 13.75 6.38
C GLY A 42 -0.87 12.50 6.09
N CYS A 43 -0.79 11.61 7.09
CA CYS A 43 -0.12 10.32 7.00
C CYS A 43 -1.14 9.20 7.15
N TRP A 44 -1.05 8.19 6.28
CA TRP A 44 -2.03 7.11 6.21
C TRP A 44 -1.32 5.78 6.12
N ARG A 45 -1.74 4.83 6.96
CA ARG A 45 -1.45 3.41 6.78
C ARG A 45 -2.58 2.78 5.98
N ILE A 46 -2.24 2.06 4.93
CA ILE A 46 -3.17 1.40 4.01
C ILE A 46 -2.80 -0.08 3.92
N ARG A 47 -3.76 -0.98 4.11
CA ARG A 47 -3.60 -2.41 3.80
C ARG A 47 -4.62 -2.83 2.76
N THR A 48 -4.18 -3.49 1.70
CA THR A 48 -5.07 -4.09 0.70
C THR A 48 -5.15 -5.60 0.91
N PHE A 49 -6.34 -6.14 0.69
CA PHE A 49 -6.65 -7.56 0.78
C PHE A 49 -7.03 -8.04 -0.61
N ALA A 50 -6.19 -8.88 -1.22
CA ALA A 50 -6.28 -9.20 -2.63
C ALA A 50 -7.42 -10.18 -2.98
N ILE A 51 -7.90 -10.99 -2.02
CA ILE A 51 -8.94 -12.00 -2.29
C ILE A 51 -10.32 -11.37 -2.54
N ASP A 52 -10.64 -10.30 -1.83
CA ASP A 52 -11.93 -9.63 -1.88
C ASP A 52 -11.84 -8.16 -2.30
N HIS A 53 -10.63 -7.67 -2.62
CA HIS A 53 -10.37 -6.28 -2.96
C HIS A 53 -10.79 -5.31 -1.86
N ASP A 54 -10.67 -5.75 -0.60
CA ASP A 54 -10.90 -4.89 0.57
C ASP A 54 -9.69 -3.99 0.85
N ILE A 55 -9.94 -2.85 1.48
CA ILE A 55 -8.91 -1.90 1.91
C ILE A 55 -9.21 -1.39 3.33
N HIS A 56 -8.22 -1.52 4.19
CA HIS A 56 -8.22 -0.94 5.52
C HIS A 56 -7.30 0.27 5.55
N THR A 57 -7.83 1.41 5.99
CA THR A 57 -7.06 2.64 6.08
C THR A 57 -7.13 3.20 7.50
N HIS A 58 -6.01 3.73 7.96
CA HIS A 58 -5.89 4.34 9.27
C HIS A 58 -5.02 5.59 9.14
N GLU A 59 -5.59 6.74 9.51
CA GLU A 59 -4.87 8.00 9.59
C GLU A 59 -3.95 7.97 10.82
N VAL A 60 -2.72 8.45 10.67
CA VAL A 60 -1.70 8.42 11.72
C VAL A 60 -1.19 9.83 11.94
N ASP A 61 -1.32 10.29 13.18
CA ASP A 61 -0.78 11.57 13.61
C ASP A 61 0.71 11.47 13.91
N GLY A 62 1.48 12.48 13.51
CA GLY A 62 2.90 12.57 13.80
C GLY A 62 3.70 13.28 12.72
N ARG A 63 5.00 13.42 12.96
CA ARG A 63 5.94 13.96 11.97
C ARG A 63 6.25 12.89 10.93
N ILE A 64 6.31 13.30 9.66
CA ILE A 64 6.57 12.39 8.52
C ILE A 64 7.84 11.55 8.73
N ASP A 65 8.94 12.17 9.16
CA ASP A 65 10.22 11.46 9.35
C ASP A 65 10.12 10.38 10.44
N ASP A 66 9.43 10.69 11.55
CA ASP A 66 9.23 9.77 12.65
C ASP A 66 8.32 8.60 12.23
N ILE A 67 7.25 8.91 11.48
CA ILE A 67 6.33 7.90 10.95
C ILE A 67 7.04 7.01 9.93
N LEU A 68 7.85 7.56 9.03
CA LEU A 68 8.58 6.78 8.03
C LEU A 68 9.55 5.79 8.69
N ALA A 69 10.31 6.26 9.68
CA ALA A 69 11.22 5.41 10.45
C ALA A 69 10.46 4.32 11.22
N ALA A 70 9.36 4.69 11.88
CA ALA A 70 8.51 3.76 12.61
C ALA A 70 7.82 2.74 11.68
N ALA A 71 7.38 3.17 10.50
CA ALA A 71 6.73 2.33 9.50
C ALA A 71 7.70 1.28 8.95
N SER A 72 8.89 1.67 8.50
CA SER A 72 9.88 0.70 7.99
C SER A 72 10.32 -0.31 9.06
N ASN A 73 10.57 0.15 10.29
CA ASN A 73 10.91 -0.74 11.39
C ASN A 73 9.74 -1.64 11.82
N GLY A 74 8.53 -1.09 11.87
CA GLY A 74 7.30 -1.79 12.24
C GLY A 74 6.90 -2.85 11.21
N ASN A 75 7.02 -2.52 9.91
CA ASN A 75 6.85 -3.44 8.80
C ASN A 75 7.77 -4.65 8.98
N ARG A 76 9.07 -4.41 9.16
CA ARG A 76 10.06 -5.49 9.34
C ARG A 76 9.80 -6.34 10.57
N LYS A 77 9.46 -5.73 11.70
CA LYS A 77 9.21 -6.46 12.96
C LYS A 77 7.96 -7.33 12.92
N ARG A 78 6.90 -6.90 12.23
CA ARG A 78 5.59 -7.58 12.25
C ARG A 78 5.33 -8.44 11.02
N TYR A 79 5.90 -8.06 9.89
CA TYR A 79 5.63 -8.65 8.59
C TYR A 79 6.90 -9.10 7.88
N GLY A 80 8.08 -9.04 8.53
CA GLY A 80 9.36 -9.34 7.90
C GLY A 80 9.39 -10.68 7.17
N ASP A 81 8.76 -11.70 7.74
CA ASP A 81 8.71 -13.06 7.15
C ASP A 81 7.81 -13.15 5.91
N ILE A 82 6.90 -12.20 5.72
CA ILE A 82 5.94 -12.19 4.61
C ILE A 82 6.13 -10.99 3.68
N ILE A 83 7.10 -10.11 3.89
CA ILE A 83 7.40 -9.04 2.94
C ILE A 83 8.26 -9.62 1.82
N ALA A 84 7.72 -9.65 0.61
CA ALA A 84 8.45 -10.08 -0.58
C ALA A 84 9.33 -8.95 -1.14
N LYS A 85 8.81 -7.72 -1.17
CA LYS A 85 9.52 -6.51 -1.64
C LYS A 85 9.05 -5.29 -0.87
N GLU A 86 9.95 -4.33 -0.68
CA GLU A 86 9.62 -3.01 -0.12
C GLU A 86 10.24 -1.91 -0.99
N HIS A 87 9.45 -0.86 -1.27
CA HIS A 87 9.84 0.27 -2.11
C HIS A 87 9.47 1.57 -1.39
N LEU A 88 10.38 2.54 -1.40
CA LEU A 88 10.09 3.92 -1.03
C LEU A 88 10.06 4.77 -2.30
N ILE A 89 8.90 5.34 -2.61
CA ILE A 89 8.66 6.11 -3.83
C ILE A 89 8.32 7.54 -3.44
N HIS A 90 9.05 8.51 -4.00
CA HIS A 90 8.77 9.92 -3.81
C HIS A 90 8.05 10.48 -5.05
N PHE A 91 6.96 11.20 -4.82
CA PHE A 91 6.23 11.93 -5.86
C PHE A 91 6.32 13.42 -5.59
N THR A 92 6.82 14.17 -6.58
CA THR A 92 6.67 15.63 -6.58
C THR A 92 5.23 16.04 -6.88
N ASP A 93 4.57 15.34 -7.80
CA ASP A 93 3.14 15.42 -8.02
C ASP A 93 2.55 14.06 -8.45
N CYS A 94 1.84 13.40 -7.52
CA CYS A 94 1.20 12.11 -7.79
C CYS A 94 -0.05 12.20 -8.70
N SER A 95 -0.43 13.40 -9.17
CA SER A 95 -1.41 13.57 -10.26
C SER A 95 -0.77 13.66 -11.65
N ASP A 96 0.55 13.81 -11.74
CA ASP A 96 1.26 13.75 -13.01
C ASP A 96 1.43 12.29 -13.44
N ASN A 97 0.65 11.86 -14.43
CA ASN A 97 0.71 10.52 -14.98
C ASN A 97 2.10 10.16 -15.54
N THR A 98 2.87 11.14 -16.00
CA THR A 98 4.23 10.94 -16.51
C THR A 98 5.17 10.59 -15.36
N GLU A 99 5.11 11.33 -14.26
CA GLU A 99 5.87 11.01 -13.05
C GLU A 99 5.44 9.63 -12.52
N VAL A 100 4.13 9.38 -12.39
CA VAL A 100 3.61 8.08 -11.91
C VAL A 100 4.13 6.92 -12.75
N HIS A 101 4.05 7.02 -14.08
CA HIS A 101 4.61 6.01 -14.98
C HIS A 101 6.10 5.80 -14.74
N ALA A 102 6.88 6.88 -14.72
CA ALA A 102 8.33 6.80 -14.56
C ALA A 102 8.73 6.14 -13.23
N ARG A 103 8.08 6.52 -12.11
CA ARG A 103 8.36 6.00 -10.78
C ARG A 103 8.09 4.50 -10.66
N PHE A 104 6.93 4.03 -11.15
CA PHE A 104 6.59 2.60 -11.06
C PHE A 104 7.36 1.74 -12.08
N SER A 105 7.62 2.26 -13.28
CA SER A 105 8.43 1.55 -14.27
C SER A 105 9.87 1.32 -13.78
N ALA A 106 10.45 2.28 -13.06
CA ALA A 106 11.78 2.17 -12.49
C ALA A 106 11.92 1.03 -11.45
N ILE A 107 10.82 0.57 -10.86
CA ILE A 107 10.77 -0.55 -9.92
C ILE A 107 10.06 -1.79 -10.49
N ALA A 108 9.86 -1.83 -11.82
CA ALA A 108 9.20 -2.90 -12.55
C ALA A 108 7.77 -3.22 -12.04
N LEU A 109 7.02 -2.19 -11.64
CA LEU A 109 5.60 -2.29 -11.30
C LEU A 109 4.73 -1.58 -12.34
N ALA A 110 3.51 -2.09 -12.53
CA ALA A 110 2.50 -1.38 -13.30
C ALA A 110 2.13 -0.06 -12.58
N PRO A 111 1.91 1.05 -13.31
CA PRO A 111 1.67 2.38 -12.73
C PRO A 111 0.21 2.55 -12.24
N ARG A 112 -0.22 1.66 -11.34
CA ARG A 112 -1.59 1.56 -10.82
C ARG A 112 -1.77 2.36 -9.54
N LEU A 113 -1.44 3.65 -9.58
CA LEU A 113 -1.67 4.54 -8.44
C LEU A 113 -3.14 4.99 -8.40
N GLU A 114 -3.77 4.89 -7.23
CA GLU A 114 -5.10 5.42 -6.98
C GLU A 114 -5.02 6.50 -5.89
N VAL A 115 -5.67 7.64 -6.13
CA VAL A 115 -5.78 8.74 -5.15
C VAL A 115 -7.18 8.75 -4.57
N ALA A 116 -7.31 8.30 -3.32
CA ALA A 116 -8.60 8.13 -2.65
C ALA A 116 -9.14 9.48 -2.14
N ALA A 117 -10.09 10.05 -2.89
CA ALA A 117 -10.79 11.29 -2.55
C ALA A 117 -9.86 12.46 -2.16
N GLY A 118 -8.66 12.52 -2.76
CA GLY A 118 -7.67 13.55 -2.48
C GLY A 118 -7.05 13.51 -1.08
N ARG A 119 -7.19 12.41 -0.32
CA ARG A 119 -6.62 12.29 1.04
C ARG A 119 -5.30 11.54 1.08
N PHE A 120 -5.23 10.43 0.37
CA PHE A 120 -4.04 9.61 0.27
C PHE A 120 -3.95 8.93 -1.10
N ALA A 121 -2.73 8.52 -1.46
CA ALA A 121 -2.47 7.72 -2.64
C ALA A 121 -1.99 6.32 -2.25
N PHE A 122 -2.39 5.30 -3.00
CA PHE A 122 -1.96 3.92 -2.79
C PHE A 122 -1.85 3.19 -4.13
N TRP A 123 -0.98 2.20 -4.20
CA TRP A 123 -0.82 1.35 -5.38
C TRP A 123 -1.76 0.16 -5.33
N LYS A 124 -2.33 -0.22 -6.47
CA LYS A 124 -3.16 -1.42 -6.60
C LYS A 124 -2.40 -2.56 -7.27
N PRO A 125 -2.45 -3.78 -6.70
CA PRO A 125 -1.76 -4.92 -7.27
C PRO A 125 -2.38 -5.41 -8.59
N ASP A 126 -3.64 -5.09 -8.85
CA ASP A 126 -4.39 -5.42 -10.06
C ASP A 126 -5.31 -4.26 -10.48
N ASP A 127 -6.03 -4.45 -11.60
CA ASP A 127 -6.91 -3.42 -12.17
C ASP A 127 -8.31 -3.38 -11.50
N ALA A 128 -8.50 -4.18 -10.46
CA ALA A 128 -9.72 -4.17 -9.66
C ALA A 128 -9.92 -2.85 -8.91
N ARG A 129 -11.15 -2.66 -8.42
CA ARG A 129 -11.51 -1.54 -7.55
C ARG A 129 -11.41 -1.98 -6.11
N TYR A 130 -10.57 -1.29 -5.34
CA TYR A 130 -10.46 -1.50 -3.90
C TYR A 130 -11.41 -0.56 -3.16
N SER A 131 -12.15 -1.09 -2.19
CA SER A 131 -13.03 -0.30 -1.34
C SER A 131 -13.17 -0.95 0.02
N THR A 132 -13.46 -0.17 1.06
CA THR A 132 -13.61 -0.72 2.41
C THR A 132 -14.89 -1.57 2.46
N GLN A 133 -14.71 -2.87 2.63
CA GLN A 133 -15.77 -3.87 2.73
C GLN A 133 -15.88 -4.44 4.15
N SER A 134 -14.79 -4.38 4.92
CA SER A 134 -14.78 -4.81 6.31
C SER A 134 -14.04 -3.82 7.21
N ARG A 135 -14.13 -4.03 8.53
CA ARG A 135 -13.41 -3.25 9.53
C ARG A 135 -12.80 -4.19 10.57
N PRO A 136 -11.62 -3.85 11.12
CA PRO A 136 -11.08 -4.55 12.26
C PRO A 136 -12.11 -4.65 13.39
N ARG A 137 -12.26 -5.83 13.99
CA ARG A 137 -13.04 -5.98 15.24
C ARG A 137 -12.27 -5.30 16.37
N GLU A 138 -12.94 -4.42 17.12
CA GLU A 138 -12.43 -3.82 18.36
C GLU A 138 -12.29 -4.87 19.47
#